data_AF-A0A6I7LHI6-F1
#
_entry.id   AF-A0A6I7LHI6-F1
#
_cell.length_a   1.000
_cell.length_b   1.000
_cell.length_c   1.000
_cell.angle_alpha   90.00
_cell.angle_beta   90.00
_cell.angle_gamma   90.00
#
_symmetry.space_group_name_H-M   'P 1'
#
loop_
_entity.id
_entity.type
_entity.pdbx_description
1 polymer ?
#
loop_
_entity_poly.entity_id
_entity_poly.type
_entity_poly.pdbx_seq_one_letter_code
_entity_poly.pdbx_strand_id
1 'polypeptide(L)'
;MSRLRQLITVPLVLFLAGLPVMSPRPARADTVDVSITGFTFSPSSLTINEGQTVRWTNNDPITHTTTSDDLIWDSGFLSNGQKFAFTFNTAGSYPYHCTVHLTMLGTITVNPASCCVMPGDVNNNGVINILDVSALINFLYKSGPTPPCPAQADVNGNGATNILDVSALINFLYKSGPAPQCPA
;
A
#
# COMPACT_ATOMS: atom_id res chain seq x y z
N MET A 1 66.34 -17.88 -43.24
CA MET A 1 65.95 -16.60 -42.62
C MET A 1 64.58 -16.79 -41.99
N SER A 2 64.56 -17.10 -40.69
CA SER A 2 63.36 -17.51 -39.94
C SER A 2 62.52 -16.30 -39.56
N ARG A 3 61.22 -16.29 -39.89
CA ARG A 3 60.28 -15.25 -39.44
C ARG A 3 59.58 -15.72 -38.16
N LEU A 4 59.93 -15.07 -37.05
CA LEU A 4 59.38 -15.30 -35.72
C LEU A 4 57.94 -14.74 -35.66
N ARG A 5 56.95 -15.61 -35.43
CA ARG A 5 55.56 -15.21 -35.14
C ARG A 5 55.49 -14.71 -33.70
N GLN A 6 55.27 -13.41 -33.50
CA GLN A 6 55.01 -12.85 -32.17
C GLN A 6 53.55 -13.11 -31.78
N LEU A 7 53.35 -13.84 -30.69
CA LEU A 7 52.07 -14.03 -30.02
C LEU A 7 51.78 -12.81 -29.15
N ILE A 8 50.73 -12.06 -29.48
CA ILE A 8 50.22 -10.96 -28.67
C ILE A 8 49.18 -11.54 -27.71
N THR A 9 49.53 -11.69 -26.44
CA THR A 9 48.58 -12.00 -25.35
C THR A 9 47.90 -10.73 -24.89
N VAL A 10 46.59 -10.61 -25.13
CA VAL A 10 45.75 -9.53 -24.58
C VAL A 10 45.19 -10.01 -23.23
N PRO A 11 45.40 -9.27 -22.11
CA PRO A 11 44.85 -9.66 -20.83
C PRO A 11 43.35 -9.35 -20.80
N LEU A 12 42.54 -10.34 -20.42
CA LEU A 12 41.10 -10.19 -20.20
C LEU A 12 40.87 -9.44 -18.87
N VAL A 13 40.61 -8.14 -18.95
CA VAL A 13 40.23 -7.32 -17.80
C VAL A 13 38.72 -7.48 -17.58
N LEU A 14 38.34 -8.28 -16.58
CA LEU A 14 36.94 -8.49 -16.20
C LEU A 14 36.44 -7.28 -15.40
N PHE A 15 35.73 -6.35 -16.05
CA PHE A 15 35.02 -5.27 -15.37
C PHE A 15 33.75 -5.83 -14.70
N LEU A 16 33.81 -6.09 -13.40
CA LEU A 16 32.61 -6.29 -12.56
C LEU A 16 31.91 -4.94 -12.39
N ALA A 17 31.07 -4.56 -13.34
CA ALA A 17 30.17 -3.43 -13.18
C ALA A 17 29.17 -3.75 -12.06
N GLY A 18 29.35 -3.14 -10.89
CA GLY A 18 28.39 -3.23 -9.79
C GLY A 18 27.06 -2.65 -10.24
N LEU A 19 26.05 -3.51 -10.42
CA LEU A 19 24.69 -3.08 -10.71
C LEU A 19 24.19 -2.22 -9.53
N PRO A 20 23.58 -1.05 -9.79
CA PRO A 20 22.99 -0.26 -8.73
C PRO A 20 21.88 -1.09 -8.09
N VAL A 21 22.03 -1.38 -6.79
CA VAL A 21 20.96 -2.00 -6.00
C VAL A 21 19.87 -0.96 -5.85
N MET A 22 18.82 -1.08 -6.65
CA MET A 22 17.65 -0.22 -6.59
C MET A 22 16.88 -0.59 -5.32
N SER A 23 17.09 0.16 -4.23
CA SER A 23 16.35 -0.05 -3.00
C SER A 23 14.86 0.23 -3.25
N PRO A 24 13.93 -0.66 -2.86
CA PRO A 24 12.52 -0.41 -3.04
C PRO A 24 12.14 0.85 -2.27
N ARG A 25 11.66 1.87 -3.00
CA ARG A 25 11.13 3.09 -2.39
C ARG A 25 9.82 2.70 -1.71
N PRO A 26 9.60 3.01 -0.42
CA PRO A 26 8.33 2.74 0.22
C PRO A 26 7.22 3.41 -0.60
N ALA A 27 6.23 2.62 -1.01
CA ALA A 27 5.03 3.13 -1.67
C ALA A 27 4.44 4.22 -0.77
N ARG A 28 4.31 5.44 -1.31
CA ARG A 28 3.72 6.55 -0.56
C ARG A 28 2.24 6.24 -0.39
N ALA A 29 1.84 5.80 0.80
CA ALA A 29 0.43 5.77 1.18
C ALA A 29 -0.16 7.16 0.92
N ASP A 30 -1.19 7.24 0.08
CA ASP A 30 -1.82 8.52 -0.24
C ASP A 30 -2.32 9.17 1.05
N THR A 31 -1.80 10.37 1.34
CA THR A 31 -2.16 11.14 2.52
C THR A 31 -3.29 12.10 2.19
N VAL A 32 -4.36 12.05 2.97
CA VAL A 32 -5.53 12.93 2.86
C VAL A 32 -5.58 13.85 4.08
N ASP A 33 -5.76 15.15 3.86
CA ASP A 33 -5.66 16.16 4.92
C ASP A 33 -7.01 16.50 5.56
N VAL A 34 -7.00 16.69 6.88
CA VAL A 34 -8.08 17.30 7.66
C VAL A 34 -7.51 18.53 8.37
N SER A 35 -8.16 19.68 8.19
CA SER A 35 -7.80 20.91 8.88
C SER A 35 -8.63 21.08 10.15
N ILE A 36 -8.00 21.37 11.27
CA ILE A 36 -8.69 21.83 12.47
C ILE A 36 -8.69 23.35 12.43
N THR A 37 -9.85 23.96 12.21
CA THR A 37 -9.99 25.41 12.11
C THR A 37 -11.39 25.84 12.55
N GLY A 38 -11.51 26.96 13.25
CA GLY A 38 -12.79 27.48 13.70
C GLY A 38 -13.52 26.53 14.65
N PHE A 39 -12.79 25.81 15.52
CA PHE A 39 -13.34 24.80 16.41
C PHE A 39 -14.14 23.71 15.66
N THR A 40 -13.66 23.31 14.48
CA THR A 40 -14.24 22.18 13.73
C THR A 40 -13.15 21.39 13.00
N PHE A 41 -13.46 20.13 12.67
CA PHE A 41 -12.70 19.33 11.71
C PHE A 41 -13.22 19.63 10.31
N SER A 42 -12.32 19.94 9.38
CA SER A 42 -12.66 20.29 7.99
C SER A 42 -11.89 19.41 7.00
N PRO A 43 -12.56 18.50 6.27
CA PRO A 43 -13.99 18.17 6.41
C PRO A 43 -14.29 17.42 7.72
N SER A 44 -15.53 17.51 8.21
CA SER A 44 -15.97 16.78 9.42
C SER A 44 -16.33 15.32 9.11
N SER A 45 -16.70 15.02 7.87
CA SER A 45 -16.84 13.65 7.36
C SER A 45 -15.90 13.46 6.18
N LEU A 46 -15.02 12.47 6.28
CA LEU A 46 -14.04 12.16 5.25
C LEU A 46 -14.18 10.70 4.85
N THR A 47 -14.28 10.44 3.54
CA THR A 47 -14.20 9.09 2.98
C THR A 47 -12.84 8.86 2.34
N ILE A 48 -12.18 7.77 2.73
CA ILE A 48 -10.90 7.31 2.19
C ILE A 48 -11.01 5.82 1.82
N ASN A 49 -9.95 5.26 1.25
CA ASN A 49 -9.81 3.82 1.02
C ASN A 49 -8.81 3.22 2.03
N GLU A 50 -8.93 1.93 2.31
CA GLU A 50 -7.92 1.20 3.09
C GLU A 50 -6.49 1.44 2.55
N GLY A 51 -5.54 1.51 3.47
CA GLY A 51 -4.13 1.82 3.21
C GLY A 51 -3.82 3.32 3.14
N GLN A 52 -4.82 4.21 3.09
CA GLN A 52 -4.58 5.65 3.09
C GLN A 52 -4.27 6.19 4.50
N THR A 53 -3.50 7.28 4.54
CA THR A 53 -3.17 8.00 5.77
C THR A 53 -4.01 9.26 5.86
N VAL A 54 -4.66 9.50 7.00
CA VAL A 54 -5.27 10.81 7.29
C VAL A 54 -4.27 11.63 8.09
N ARG A 55 -4.09 12.91 7.72
CA ARG A 55 -3.27 13.86 8.47
C ARG A 55 -4.12 15.02 8.95
N TRP A 56 -4.22 15.17 10.25
CA TRP A 56 -4.84 16.32 10.87
C TRP A 56 -3.80 17.42 11.11
N THR A 57 -4.15 18.66 10.80
CA THR A 57 -3.31 19.84 11.09
C THR A 57 -4.11 20.81 11.94
N ASN A 58 -3.57 21.22 13.09
CA ASN A 58 -4.18 22.27 13.89
C ASN A 58 -3.84 23.65 13.33
N ASN A 59 -4.81 24.34 12.74
CA ASN A 59 -4.66 25.70 12.24
C ASN A 59 -5.32 26.75 13.17
N ASP A 60 -5.95 26.34 14.26
CA ASP A 60 -6.45 27.24 15.29
C ASP A 60 -5.34 27.67 16.25
N PRO A 61 -5.46 28.86 16.88
CA PRO A 61 -4.51 29.31 17.91
C PRO A 61 -4.67 28.53 19.22
N ILE A 62 -5.76 27.78 19.38
CA ILE A 62 -6.09 26.99 20.56
C ILE A 62 -5.71 25.52 20.33
N THR A 63 -5.27 24.86 21.39
CA THR A 63 -4.91 23.44 21.38
C THR A 63 -6.11 22.54 21.15
N HIS A 64 -5.94 21.50 20.32
CA HIS A 64 -6.96 20.49 20.03
C HIS A 64 -6.37 19.08 20.13
N THR A 65 -7.24 18.07 20.11
CA THR A 65 -6.84 16.66 19.90
C THR A 65 -7.65 16.07 18.74
N THR A 66 -7.22 14.91 18.26
CA THR A 66 -8.00 14.01 17.43
C THR A 66 -7.91 12.64 18.09
N THR A 67 -9.05 12.16 18.58
CA THR A 67 -9.11 10.97 19.43
C THR A 67 -10.30 10.15 18.96
N SER A 68 -10.06 8.93 18.49
CA SER A 68 -11.16 8.03 18.08
C SER A 68 -11.98 7.59 19.27
N ASP A 69 -13.29 7.42 19.07
CA ASP A 69 -14.20 7.01 20.15
C ASP A 69 -13.90 5.60 20.66
N ASP A 70 -13.41 4.72 19.78
CA ASP A 70 -13.02 3.33 20.09
C ASP A 70 -11.54 3.18 20.52
N LEU A 71 -10.84 4.29 20.78
CA LEU A 71 -9.43 4.31 21.22
C LEU A 71 -8.44 3.61 20.27
N ILE A 72 -8.76 3.62 18.98
CA ILE A 72 -7.91 3.14 17.87
C ILE A 72 -6.74 4.10 17.64
N TRP A 73 -6.93 5.41 17.86
CA TRP A 73 -5.84 6.39 17.90
C TRP A 73 -6.12 7.53 18.90
N ASP A 74 -5.03 8.18 19.31
CA ASP A 74 -5.02 9.44 20.06
C ASP A 74 -3.83 10.28 19.60
N SER A 75 -4.08 11.51 19.15
CA SER A 75 -3.03 12.44 18.75
C SER A 75 -2.25 13.05 19.91
N GLY A 76 -2.78 12.98 21.13
CA GLY A 76 -2.41 13.90 22.20
C GLY A 76 -2.73 15.36 21.83
N PHE A 77 -2.17 16.30 22.58
CA PHE A 77 -2.38 17.73 22.33
C PHE A 77 -1.64 18.22 21.08
N LEU A 78 -2.38 18.85 20.18
CA LEU A 78 -1.89 19.54 19.00
C LEU A 78 -2.02 21.05 19.21
N SER A 79 -0.90 21.73 19.35
CA SER A 79 -0.78 23.20 19.33
C SER A 79 -0.87 23.73 17.91
N ASN A 80 -0.99 25.05 17.73
CA ASN A 80 -1.03 25.69 16.42
C ASN A 80 0.13 25.23 15.51
N GLY A 81 -0.19 24.83 14.29
CA GLY A 81 0.71 24.31 13.27
C GLY A 81 1.11 22.84 13.43
N GLN A 82 0.81 22.20 14.56
CA GLN A 82 1.15 20.79 14.78
C GLN A 82 0.26 19.85 13.98
N LYS A 83 0.81 18.67 13.68
CA LYS A 83 0.18 17.66 12.82
C LYS A 83 0.24 16.29 13.47
N PHE A 84 -0.82 15.52 13.25
CA PHE A 84 -0.89 14.11 13.58
C PHE A 84 -1.31 13.34 12.35
N ALA A 85 -0.82 12.11 12.18
CA ALA A 85 -1.17 11.27 11.05
C ALA A 85 -1.43 9.83 11.51
N PHE A 86 -2.44 9.20 10.91
CA PHE A 86 -2.82 7.82 11.18
C PHE A 86 -3.18 7.09 9.89
N THR A 87 -2.70 5.86 9.71
CA THR A 87 -2.96 5.03 8.53
C THR A 87 -4.08 4.05 8.82
N PHE A 88 -5.10 4.04 7.97
CA PHE A 88 -6.29 3.21 8.12
C PHE A 88 -6.15 1.95 7.27
N ASN A 89 -5.88 0.80 7.90
CA ASN A 89 -5.67 -0.48 7.20
C ASN A 89 -6.88 -1.42 7.24
N THR A 90 -8.03 -0.92 7.70
CA THR A 90 -9.25 -1.72 7.85
C THR A 90 -10.44 -0.86 7.44
N ALA A 91 -11.33 -1.45 6.65
CA ALA A 91 -12.56 -0.83 6.22
C ALA A 91 -13.50 -0.67 7.42
N GLY A 92 -14.24 0.43 7.45
CA GLY A 92 -15.15 0.70 8.54
C GLY A 92 -15.49 2.18 8.70
N SER A 93 -16.24 2.47 9.75
CA SER A 93 -16.56 3.83 10.17
C SER A 93 -15.88 4.12 11.49
N TYR A 94 -15.13 5.21 11.54
CA TYR A 94 -14.32 5.62 12.67
C TYR A 94 -14.78 7.01 13.16
N PRO A 95 -15.76 7.08 14.07
CA PRO A 95 -16.12 8.34 14.71
C PRO A 95 -14.99 8.78 15.66
N TYR A 96 -14.78 10.08 15.76
CA TYR A 96 -13.73 10.67 16.58
C TYR A 96 -14.12 12.07 17.06
N HIS A 97 -13.42 12.52 18.11
CA HIS A 97 -13.69 13.80 18.75
C HIS A 97 -12.41 14.52 19.18
N CYS A 98 -12.57 15.78 19.58
CA CYS A 98 -11.58 16.52 20.38
C CYS A 98 -11.91 16.36 21.86
N THR A 99 -10.94 15.94 22.68
CA THR A 99 -11.16 15.72 24.13
C THR A 99 -11.29 17.02 24.91
N VAL A 100 -10.81 18.14 24.36
CA VAL A 100 -10.88 19.47 24.98
C VAL A 100 -12.21 20.16 24.68
N HIS A 101 -12.72 19.99 23.45
CA HIS A 101 -13.90 20.69 22.95
C HIS A 101 -14.96 19.68 22.51
N LEU A 102 -15.89 19.35 23.42
CA LEU A 102 -16.83 18.23 23.29
C LEU A 102 -17.78 18.31 22.09
N THR A 103 -17.93 19.48 21.47
CA THR A 103 -18.77 19.65 20.27
C THR A 103 -18.03 19.40 18.95
N MET A 104 -16.71 19.18 19.00
CA MET A 104 -15.90 18.88 17.83
C MET A 104 -15.92 17.39 17.56
N LEU A 105 -16.73 17.00 16.57
CA LEU A 105 -16.92 15.62 16.16
C LEU A 105 -16.55 15.48 14.68
N GLY A 106 -16.01 14.31 14.33
CA GLY A 106 -15.80 13.94 12.95
C GLY A 106 -15.94 12.44 12.74
N THR A 107 -15.98 12.04 11.48
CA THR A 107 -16.03 10.63 11.07
C THR A 107 -15.07 10.40 9.92
N ILE A 108 -14.24 9.35 10.04
CA ILE A 108 -13.52 8.79 8.90
C ILE A 108 -14.25 7.53 8.45
N THR A 109 -14.73 7.51 7.21
CA THR A 109 -15.24 6.30 6.57
C THR A 109 -14.15 5.73 5.68
N VAL A 110 -13.76 4.50 5.94
CA VAL A 110 -12.76 3.77 5.16
C VAL A 110 -13.53 2.78 4.32
N ASN A 111 -13.59 3.05 3.02
CA ASN A 111 -14.01 2.06 2.05
C ASN A 111 -13.00 0.92 2.06
N PRO A 112 -13.44 -0.33 1.84
CA PRO A 112 -12.50 -1.39 1.50
C PRO A 112 -11.61 -0.90 0.36
N ALA A 113 -10.35 -1.31 0.36
CA ALA A 113 -9.45 -1.07 -0.76
C ALA A 113 -10.25 -1.36 -2.03
N SER A 114 -10.25 -0.43 -3.00
CA SER A 114 -10.87 -0.72 -4.29
C SER A 114 -10.15 -1.94 -4.83
N CYS A 115 -10.83 -3.07 -4.72
CA CYS A 115 -10.15 -4.33 -4.50
C CYS A 115 -9.65 -4.92 -5.84
N CYS A 116 -9.47 -4.05 -6.82
CA CYS A 116 -9.05 -4.43 -8.14
C CYS A 116 -8.45 -3.26 -8.91
N VAL A 117 -7.69 -2.41 -8.21
CA VAL A 117 -6.85 -1.41 -8.87
C VAL A 117 -5.75 -2.09 -9.67
N MET A 118 -5.19 -3.19 -9.15
CA MET A 118 -4.14 -3.97 -9.80
C MET A 118 -4.40 -5.49 -9.59
N PRO A 119 -5.31 -6.11 -10.38
CA PRO A 119 -5.50 -7.56 -10.31
C PRO A 119 -4.18 -8.29 -10.50
N GLY A 120 -3.95 -9.35 -9.72
CA GLY A 120 -2.68 -10.08 -9.68
C GLY A 120 -1.63 -9.56 -8.69
N ASP A 121 -1.78 -8.35 -8.13
CA ASP A 121 -0.97 -7.87 -7.00
C ASP A 121 -1.56 -8.38 -5.67
N VAL A 122 -1.30 -9.66 -5.38
CA VAL A 122 -1.94 -10.41 -4.30
C VAL A 122 -1.50 -9.93 -2.91
N ASN A 123 -0.28 -9.41 -2.80
CA ASN A 123 0.22 -8.85 -1.53
C ASN A 123 0.03 -7.32 -1.41
N ASN A 124 -0.59 -6.69 -2.41
CA ASN A 124 -0.95 -5.27 -2.46
C ASN A 124 0.24 -4.31 -2.27
N ASN A 125 1.39 -4.63 -2.87
CA ASN A 125 2.59 -3.80 -2.79
C ASN A 125 2.78 -2.85 -3.99
N GLY A 126 1.85 -2.86 -4.94
CA GLY A 126 1.84 -2.04 -6.15
C GLY A 126 2.64 -2.60 -7.32
N VAL A 127 3.14 -3.85 -7.24
CA VAL A 127 3.87 -4.51 -8.34
C VAL A 127 3.47 -5.98 -8.49
N ILE A 128 3.17 -6.41 -9.72
CA ILE A 128 2.87 -7.82 -10.02
C ILE A 128 4.17 -8.58 -10.31
N ASN A 129 4.54 -9.53 -9.45
CA ASN A 129 5.74 -10.37 -9.61
C ASN A 129 5.62 -11.74 -8.89
N ILE A 130 6.75 -12.45 -8.74
CA ILE A 130 6.80 -13.79 -8.14
C ILE A 130 6.39 -13.83 -6.65
N LEU A 131 6.49 -12.70 -5.95
CA LEU A 131 6.06 -12.60 -4.56
C LEU A 131 4.54 -12.67 -4.44
N ASP A 132 3.80 -12.28 -5.47
CA ASP A 132 2.33 -12.43 -5.51
C ASP A 132 1.91 -13.87 -5.71
N VAL A 133 2.63 -14.60 -6.57
CA VAL A 133 2.47 -16.06 -6.69
C VAL A 133 2.73 -16.75 -5.36
N SER A 134 3.81 -16.35 -4.67
CA SER A 134 4.17 -16.90 -3.36
C SER A 134 3.12 -16.57 -2.30
N ALA A 135 2.61 -15.34 -2.27
CA ALA A 135 1.54 -14.90 -1.38
C ALA A 135 0.25 -15.71 -1.62
N LEU A 136 -0.14 -15.88 -2.89
CA LEU A 136 -1.33 -16.64 -3.26
C LEU A 136 -1.23 -18.11 -2.87
N ILE A 137 -0.09 -18.76 -3.12
CA ILE A 137 0.14 -20.15 -2.70
C ILE A 137 0.12 -20.27 -1.17
N ASN A 138 0.73 -19.33 -0.46
CA ASN A 138 0.76 -19.36 1.00
C ASN A 138 -0.66 -19.24 1.58
N PHE A 139 -1.48 -18.34 1.03
CA PHE A 139 -2.89 -18.21 1.39
C PHE A 139 -3.67 -19.50 1.14
N LEU A 140 -3.57 -20.06 -0.08
CA LEU A 140 -4.36 -21.23 -0.48
C LEU A 140 -3.97 -22.53 0.25
N TYR A 141 -2.68 -22.72 0.55
CA TYR A 141 -2.15 -24.03 0.95
C TYR A 141 -1.27 -24.05 2.19
N LYS A 142 -0.87 -22.90 2.72
CA LYS A 142 0.07 -22.84 3.86
C LYS A 142 -0.43 -22.03 5.04
N SER A 143 -1.76 -21.84 5.14
CA SER A 143 -2.38 -21.06 6.21
C SER A 143 -1.77 -19.66 6.34
N GLY A 144 -1.33 -19.09 5.22
CA GLY A 144 -0.86 -17.71 5.15
C GLY A 144 -1.98 -16.71 5.41
N PRO A 145 -1.63 -15.43 5.60
CA PRO A 145 -2.64 -14.39 5.81
C PRO A 145 -3.59 -14.31 4.61
N THR A 146 -4.86 -13.99 4.88
CA THR A 146 -5.82 -13.61 3.84
C THR A 146 -5.27 -12.42 3.05
N PRO A 147 -5.32 -12.43 1.70
CA PRO A 147 -4.93 -11.28 0.89
C PRO A 147 -5.61 -10.01 1.39
N PRO A 148 -4.87 -8.89 1.54
CA PRO A 148 -5.45 -7.61 1.94
C PRO A 148 -6.64 -7.22 1.06
N CYS A 149 -6.55 -7.61 -0.21
CA CYS A 149 -7.65 -7.57 -1.12
C CYS A 149 -7.91 -8.95 -1.78
N PRO A 150 -8.98 -9.65 -1.40
CA PRO A 150 -9.31 -10.95 -1.99
C PRO A 150 -9.62 -10.91 -3.49
N ALA A 151 -10.20 -9.84 -4.01
CA ALA A 151 -10.54 -9.76 -5.44
C ALA A 151 -9.30 -9.62 -6.35
N GLN A 152 -8.18 -9.09 -5.86
CA GLN A 152 -6.90 -9.12 -6.58
C GLN A 152 -6.29 -10.52 -6.66
N ALA A 153 -6.71 -11.43 -5.77
CA ALA A 153 -6.27 -12.82 -5.72
C ALA A 153 -7.05 -13.74 -6.68
N ASP A 154 -8.23 -13.33 -7.13
CA ASP A 154 -8.94 -13.95 -8.26
C ASP A 154 -8.38 -13.42 -9.58
N VAL A 155 -7.18 -13.87 -9.91
CA VAL A 155 -6.37 -13.39 -11.05
C VAL A 155 -7.08 -13.60 -12.39
N ASN A 156 -7.92 -14.63 -12.49
CA ASN A 156 -8.68 -14.91 -13.70
C ASN A 156 -10.09 -14.29 -13.73
N GLY A 157 -10.52 -13.66 -12.63
CA GLY A 157 -11.77 -12.89 -12.54
C GLY A 157 -13.04 -13.73 -12.61
N ASN A 158 -13.00 -15.01 -12.21
CA ASN A 158 -14.17 -15.90 -12.29
C ASN A 158 -15.04 -15.92 -11.02
N GLY A 159 -14.71 -15.11 -10.03
CA GLY A 159 -15.38 -15.02 -8.74
C GLY A 159 -14.88 -16.02 -7.70
N ALA A 160 -13.82 -16.80 -7.98
CA ALA A 160 -13.32 -17.82 -7.06
C ALA A 160 -11.80 -17.90 -7.02
N THR A 161 -11.21 -17.50 -5.88
CA THR A 161 -9.77 -17.63 -5.62
C THR A 161 -9.35 -19.09 -5.37
N ASN A 162 -8.58 -19.68 -6.29
CA ASN A 162 -8.11 -21.06 -6.20
C ASN A 162 -6.81 -21.29 -7.02
N ILE A 163 -6.43 -22.56 -7.26
CA ILE A 163 -5.20 -22.91 -7.99
C ILE A 163 -5.13 -22.39 -9.43
N LEU A 164 -6.29 -22.16 -10.05
CA LEU A 164 -6.35 -21.61 -11.40
C LEU A 164 -5.82 -20.18 -11.44
N ASP A 165 -5.95 -19.43 -10.36
CA ASP A 165 -5.40 -18.07 -10.23
C ASP A 165 -3.88 -18.07 -10.12
N VAL A 166 -3.31 -19.05 -9.39
CA VAL A 166 -1.86 -19.27 -9.36
C VAL A 166 -1.35 -19.57 -10.77
N SER A 167 -2.05 -20.44 -11.49
CA SER A 167 -1.71 -20.82 -12.86
C SER A 167 -1.81 -19.62 -13.82
N ALA A 168 -2.87 -18.82 -13.69
CA ALA A 168 -3.08 -17.61 -14.47
C ALA A 168 -1.96 -16.58 -14.22
N LEU A 169 -1.59 -16.36 -12.96
CA LEU A 169 -0.54 -15.41 -12.59
C LEU A 169 0.84 -15.83 -13.11
N ILE A 170 1.18 -17.12 -13.00
CA ILE A 170 2.42 -17.67 -13.58
C ILE A 170 2.41 -17.55 -15.11
N ASN A 171 1.27 -17.83 -15.76
CA ASN A 171 1.16 -17.71 -17.21
C ASN A 171 1.33 -16.26 -17.67
N PHE A 172 0.76 -15.30 -16.96
CA PHE A 172 0.96 -13.88 -17.21
C PHE A 172 2.45 -13.49 -17.06
N LEU A 173 3.07 -13.83 -15.93
CA LEU A 173 4.44 -13.44 -15.60
C LEU A 173 5.50 -14.07 -16.52
N TYR A 174 5.31 -15.32 -16.94
CA TYR A 174 6.38 -16.12 -17.55
C TYR A 174 6.03 -16.75 -18.90
N LYS A 175 4.78 -16.70 -19.34
CA LYS A 175 4.33 -17.40 -20.56
C LYS A 175 3.51 -16.54 -21.53
N SER A 176 3.58 -15.21 -21.40
CA SER A 176 2.82 -14.27 -22.24
C SER A 176 1.31 -14.55 -22.23
N GLY A 177 0.78 -15.00 -21.09
CA GLY A 177 -0.65 -15.18 -20.89
C GLY A 177 -1.42 -13.86 -20.80
N PRO A 178 -2.75 -13.90 -20.74
CA PRO A 178 -3.59 -12.72 -20.56
C PRO A 178 -3.23 -11.93 -19.29
N ALA A 179 -3.46 -10.62 -19.32
CA ALA A 179 -3.33 -9.78 -18.12
C ALA A 179 -4.39 -10.17 -17.07
N PRO A 180 -4.06 -10.14 -15.77
CA PRO A 180 -5.01 -10.38 -14.69
C PRO A 180 -6.27 -9.52 -14.81
N GLN A 181 -7.41 -10.08 -14.42
CA GLN A 181 -8.71 -9.40 -14.50
C GLN A 181 -9.39 -9.39 -13.13
N CYS A 182 -10.28 -8.42 -12.96
CA CYS A 182 -11.16 -8.35 -11.80
C CYS A 182 -12.39 -9.23 -12.03
N PRO A 183 -12.95 -9.85 -10.97
CA PRO A 183 -14.31 -10.37 -11.04
C PRO A 183 -15.30 -9.23 -11.37
N ALA A 184 -16.29 -9.56 -12.21
CA ALA A 184 -17.35 -8.66 -12.65
C ALA A 184 -18.41 -8.41 -11.57
#